data_AF-A0A5R8YZI2-F1
#
_entry.id   AF-A0A5R8YZI2-F1
#
_cell.length_a   1.000
_cell.length_b   1.000
_cell.length_c   1.000
_cell.angle_alpha   90.00
_cell.angle_beta   90.00
_cell.angle_gamma   90.00
#
_symmetry.space_group_name_H-M   'P 1'
#
loop_
_entity.id
_entity.type
_entity.pdbx_description
1 polymer ?
#
loop_
_entity_poly.entity_id
_entity_poly.type
_entity_poly.pdbx_seq_one_letter_code
_entity_poly.pdbx_strand_id
1 'polypeptide(L)'
;MLPPTPRLPQARALIEMDRYFVLHAPRQTGKTTTLDALASELNAEGDIAALMFSCERAESAGDDYAAAEEILLTSLRQAAEWAAWPEELLPPDTWPQAPAGTRFGSALTEWCRRCPRRVVLFLDEIDALQGNSMVSILSQLRDGHNARPGGRPFPASVVLCGLRDVRDYKVASGGVPGRSNPASPFNIVTESLRLDDFSADQIAELYGRHTQATGQEFAKDALDRVFELTQGQPWLVNALAYEITVRMGVADAITAGQVEEAKERLIRARATHLDSLVARLHEPRVKRVLEPVVAGVFPHVEPGFSDDLSYVRDLGLIRQRPPLEVANPIYREVILRVLGDPSEQYVMADPHSFVLPDGRFDLPRLLKEFVVFWREHGEVLVRQEGYHEAACQIILMAFLHRLVNGGGHLDREYAAGTKRLDVLIRWPYTGPEGERHIQREAMELKVRRAGENDPTSDGLAQLDLYLDRLTLSTGVLVIFDRRPEAPPWKERGGFEQATTPSGRQVTVLRV
;
A
#
# COMPACT_ATOMS: atom_id res chain seq x y z
N MET A 1 -10.84 -16.59 10.37
CA MET A 1 -9.59 -15.89 10.68
C MET A 1 -8.43 -16.87 10.53
N LEU A 2 -7.47 -16.57 9.65
CA LEU A 2 -6.29 -17.42 9.48
C LEU A 2 -5.45 -17.42 10.76
N PRO A 3 -4.77 -18.53 11.09
CA PRO A 3 -3.83 -18.56 12.20
C PRO A 3 -2.70 -17.53 11.98
N PRO A 4 -2.15 -16.95 13.05
CA PRO A 4 -1.09 -15.95 12.99
C PRO A 4 0.26 -16.55 12.61
N THR A 5 0.52 -17.81 13.00
CA THR A 5 1.82 -18.49 12.87
C THR A 5 2.38 -18.51 11.45
N PRO A 6 1.59 -18.76 10.38
CA PRO A 6 2.11 -18.74 9.01
C PRO A 6 2.56 -17.35 8.53
N ARG A 7 2.09 -16.26 9.17
CA ARG A 7 2.45 -14.88 8.81
C ARG A 7 3.55 -14.30 9.68
N LEU A 8 3.82 -14.88 10.85
CA LEU A 8 4.89 -14.50 11.77
C LEU A 8 5.63 -15.73 12.33
N PRO A 9 6.28 -16.54 11.48
CA PRO A 9 6.90 -17.79 11.93
C PRO A 9 8.03 -17.59 12.95
N GLN A 10 8.72 -16.45 12.91
CA GLN A 10 9.84 -16.13 13.79
C GLN A 10 9.40 -15.57 15.15
N ALA A 11 8.19 -15.00 15.26
CA ALA A 11 7.76 -14.32 16.47
C ALA A 11 7.75 -15.26 17.69
N ARG A 12 7.27 -16.50 17.50
CA ARG A 12 7.27 -17.52 18.55
C ARG A 12 8.68 -17.84 19.05
N ALA A 13 9.61 -18.09 18.14
CA ALA A 13 10.99 -18.42 18.49
C ALA A 13 11.66 -17.27 19.27
N LEU A 14 11.40 -16.02 18.91
CA LEU A 14 11.91 -14.85 19.63
C LEU A 14 11.34 -14.73 21.05
N ILE A 15 10.04 -15.02 21.23
CA ILE A 15 9.38 -15.02 22.55
C ILE A 15 9.95 -16.13 23.43
N GLU A 16 10.19 -17.33 22.87
CA GLU A 16 10.82 -18.44 23.59
C GLU A 16 12.26 -18.13 24.01
N MET A 17 12.98 -17.33 23.21
CA MET A 17 14.33 -16.84 23.52
C MET A 17 14.38 -15.60 24.41
N ASP A 18 13.24 -15.16 24.98
CA ASP A 18 13.11 -13.94 25.78
C ASP A 18 13.64 -12.67 25.07
N ARG A 19 13.43 -12.56 23.75
CA ARG A 19 13.89 -11.43 22.95
C ARG A 19 12.84 -10.35 22.86
N TYR A 20 13.31 -9.10 22.82
CA TYR A 20 12.47 -7.95 22.51
C TYR A 20 12.61 -7.70 21.00
N PHE A 21 11.49 -7.48 20.33
CA PHE A 21 11.48 -7.28 18.88
C PHE A 21 10.41 -6.27 18.44
N VAL A 22 10.62 -5.69 17.25
CA VAL A 22 9.60 -4.86 16.61
C VAL A 22 8.80 -5.71 15.64
N LEU A 23 7.49 -5.49 15.61
CA LEU A 23 6.62 -5.94 14.54
C LEU A 23 6.14 -4.71 13.76
N HIS A 24 6.63 -4.53 12.54
CA HIS A 24 6.23 -3.43 11.69
C HIS A 24 5.48 -3.92 10.46
N ALA A 25 4.42 -3.22 10.06
CA ALA A 25 3.78 -3.45 8.77
C ALA A 25 2.91 -2.25 8.40
N PRO A 26 2.60 -2.04 7.10
CA PRO A 26 1.66 -1.02 6.66
C PRO A 26 0.34 -1.03 7.44
N ARG A 27 -0.38 0.09 7.42
CA ARG A 27 -1.74 0.18 7.98
C ARG A 27 -2.62 -0.93 7.38
N GLN A 28 -3.49 -1.50 8.20
CA GLN A 28 -4.50 -2.48 7.80
C GLN A 28 -3.96 -3.81 7.21
N THR A 29 -2.76 -4.21 7.61
CA THR A 29 -2.20 -5.55 7.31
C THR A 29 -2.67 -6.64 8.28
N GLY A 30 -3.51 -6.28 9.26
CA GLY A 30 -4.03 -7.19 10.29
C GLY A 30 -3.04 -7.43 11.44
N LYS A 31 -2.22 -6.43 11.81
CA LYS A 31 -1.25 -6.53 12.91
C LYS A 31 -1.93 -6.89 14.25
N THR A 32 -2.85 -6.04 14.71
CA THR A 32 -3.65 -6.25 15.93
C THR A 32 -4.30 -7.63 15.94
N THR A 33 -5.00 -7.97 14.86
CA THR A 33 -5.63 -9.27 14.62
C THR A 33 -4.64 -10.45 14.74
N THR A 34 -3.42 -10.30 14.23
CA THR A 34 -2.38 -11.34 14.29
C THR A 34 -1.79 -11.44 15.70
N LEU A 35 -1.57 -10.31 16.37
CA LEU A 35 -1.03 -10.26 17.74
C LEU A 35 -2.03 -10.78 18.78
N ASP A 36 -3.32 -10.47 18.63
CA ASP A 36 -4.40 -11.01 19.46
C ASP A 36 -4.44 -12.53 19.38
N ALA A 37 -4.38 -13.07 18.16
CA ALA A 37 -4.35 -14.52 17.97
C ALA A 37 -3.09 -15.15 18.58
N LEU A 38 -1.92 -14.53 18.42
CA LEU A 38 -0.67 -15.01 19.02
C LEU A 38 -0.72 -14.95 20.56
N ALA A 39 -1.26 -13.88 21.14
CA ALA A 39 -1.43 -13.75 22.58
C ALA A 39 -2.40 -14.82 23.11
N SER A 40 -3.50 -15.09 22.40
CA SER A 40 -4.45 -16.15 22.75
C SER A 40 -3.80 -17.54 22.71
N GLU A 41 -3.01 -17.84 21.68
CA GLU A 41 -2.24 -19.08 21.58
C GLU A 41 -1.27 -19.27 22.75
N LEU A 42 -0.47 -18.25 23.08
CA LEU A 42 0.49 -18.29 24.19
C LEU A 42 -0.19 -18.44 25.55
N ASN A 43 -1.33 -17.78 25.76
CA ASN A 43 -2.09 -17.91 27.01
C ASN A 43 -2.69 -19.33 27.18
N ALA A 44 -3.08 -19.98 26.07
CA ALA A 44 -3.64 -21.32 26.10
C ALA A 44 -2.61 -22.40 26.47
N GLU A 45 -1.31 -22.14 26.26
CA GLU A 45 -0.22 -23.05 26.66
C GLU A 45 -0.02 -23.10 28.18
N GLY A 46 -0.43 -22.05 28.91
CA GLY A 46 -0.48 -22.03 30.38
C GLY A 46 0.77 -21.49 31.09
N ASP A 47 1.91 -21.39 30.39
CA ASP A 47 3.20 -20.99 30.96
C ASP A 47 3.44 -19.47 30.91
N ILE A 48 2.67 -18.79 30.06
CA ILE A 48 2.83 -17.39 29.67
C ILE A 48 1.56 -16.62 30.02
N ALA A 49 1.74 -15.39 30.51
CA ALA A 49 0.72 -14.35 30.59
C ALA A 49 1.02 -13.33 29.49
N ALA A 50 0.38 -13.51 28.34
CA ALA A 50 0.57 -12.72 27.13
C ALA A 50 -0.51 -11.64 27.01
N LEU A 51 -0.15 -10.37 27.23
CA LEU A 51 -1.08 -9.24 27.18
C LEU A 51 -0.80 -8.34 25.97
N MET A 52 -1.83 -8.06 25.18
CA MET A 52 -1.81 -6.97 24.21
C MET A 52 -2.56 -5.76 24.76
N PHE A 53 -2.02 -4.56 24.59
CA PHE A 53 -2.74 -3.33 24.85
C PHE A 53 -2.35 -2.24 23.84
N SER A 54 -3.30 -1.36 23.53
CA SER A 54 -3.08 -0.25 22.59
C SER A 54 -2.42 0.96 23.27
N CYS A 55 -1.44 1.53 22.58
CA CYS A 55 -0.79 2.78 22.93
C CYS A 55 -1.49 4.03 22.37
N GLU A 56 -2.52 3.87 21.52
CA GLU A 56 -3.19 4.95 20.78
C GLU A 56 -3.67 6.09 21.69
N ARG A 57 -4.26 5.74 22.85
CA ARG A 57 -4.74 6.72 23.84
C ARG A 57 -3.64 7.65 24.36
N ALA A 58 -2.38 7.23 24.32
CA ALA A 58 -1.27 8.03 24.80
C ALA A 58 -0.82 9.10 23.77
N GLU A 59 -1.38 9.10 22.55
CA GLU A 59 -1.15 10.17 21.57
C GLU A 59 -1.52 11.54 22.15
N SER A 60 -2.60 11.62 22.95
CA SER A 60 -3.05 12.87 23.56
C SER A 60 -2.05 13.50 24.53
N ALA A 61 -1.08 12.74 25.02
CA ALA A 61 -0.04 13.25 25.91
C ALA A 61 1.03 14.06 25.16
N GLY A 62 1.20 13.87 23.84
CA GLY A 62 2.27 14.50 23.08
C GLY A 62 3.64 14.26 23.71
N ASP A 63 4.35 15.33 24.06
CA ASP A 63 5.67 15.29 24.74
C ASP A 63 5.60 15.17 26.27
N ASP A 64 4.40 15.17 26.88
CA ASP A 64 4.24 14.97 28.32
C ASP A 64 4.40 13.48 28.68
N TYR A 65 5.65 13.08 28.90
CA TYR A 65 5.98 11.70 29.23
C TYR A 65 5.35 11.23 30.55
N ALA A 66 5.05 12.13 31.49
CA ALA A 66 4.44 11.75 32.76
C ALA A 66 2.96 11.36 32.56
N ALA A 67 2.24 12.14 31.75
CA ALA A 67 0.88 11.82 31.34
C ALA A 67 0.84 10.55 30.47
N ALA A 68 1.80 10.37 29.56
CA ALA A 68 1.90 9.17 28.73
C ALA A 68 2.06 7.89 29.58
N GLU A 69 2.92 7.91 30.61
CA GLU A 69 3.07 6.78 31.55
C GLU A 69 1.74 6.42 32.23
N GLU A 70 1.01 7.41 32.73
CA GLU A 70 -0.27 7.18 33.44
C GLU A 70 -1.35 6.61 32.51
N ILE A 71 -1.43 7.13 31.28
CA ILE A 71 -2.37 6.63 30.27
C ILE A 71 -2.03 5.19 29.89
N LEU A 72 -0.76 4.88 29.63
CA LEU A 72 -0.34 3.52 29.25
C LEU A 72 -0.57 2.51 30.38
N LEU A 73 -0.28 2.88 31.62
CA LEU A 73 -0.56 2.02 32.78
C LEU A 73 -2.06 1.77 32.97
N THR A 74 -2.89 2.77 32.66
CA THR A 74 -4.35 2.62 32.65
C THR A 74 -4.80 1.69 31.53
N SER A 75 -4.29 1.87 30.30
CA SER A 75 -4.61 1.02 29.15
C SER A 75 -4.20 -0.44 29.37
N LEU A 76 -3.00 -0.67 29.91
CA LEU A 76 -2.49 -2.01 30.23
C LEU A 76 -3.41 -2.70 31.24
N ARG A 77 -3.79 -2.00 32.31
CA ARG A 77 -4.71 -2.57 33.30
C ARG A 77 -6.07 -2.91 32.70
N GLN A 78 -6.67 -1.98 31.95
CA GLN A 78 -7.97 -2.21 31.31
C GLN A 78 -7.94 -3.41 30.35
N ALA A 79 -6.84 -3.56 29.60
CA ALA A 79 -6.65 -4.71 28.73
C ALA A 79 -6.61 -6.03 29.52
N ALA A 80 -5.91 -6.07 30.66
CA ALA A 80 -5.84 -7.26 31.52
C ALA A 80 -7.21 -7.60 32.14
N GLU A 81 -7.99 -6.60 32.53
CA GLU A 81 -9.36 -6.76 33.05
C GLU A 81 -10.30 -7.31 31.96
N TRP A 82 -10.21 -6.80 30.73
CA TRP A 82 -11.02 -7.28 29.60
C TRP A 82 -10.63 -8.67 29.11
N ALA A 83 -9.38 -9.08 29.30
CA ALA A 83 -8.93 -10.43 29.02
C ALA A 83 -9.53 -11.48 29.99
N ALA A 84 -10.25 -11.04 31.03
CA ALA A 84 -10.93 -11.89 32.02
C ALA A 84 -10.00 -12.93 32.66
N TRP A 85 -8.76 -12.52 32.95
CA TRP A 85 -7.76 -13.39 33.55
C TRP A 85 -8.06 -13.72 35.02
N PRO A 86 -7.59 -14.88 35.52
CA PRO A 86 -7.54 -15.15 36.95
C PRO A 86 -6.81 -14.04 37.71
N GLU A 87 -7.26 -13.75 38.93
CA GLU A 87 -6.74 -12.67 39.77
C GLU A 87 -5.21 -12.74 39.97
N GLU A 88 -4.66 -13.95 40.04
CA GLU A 88 -3.22 -14.21 40.17
C GLU A 88 -2.38 -13.73 38.97
N LEU A 89 -2.97 -13.58 37.78
CA LEU A 89 -2.28 -13.08 36.58
C LEU A 89 -2.43 -11.57 36.40
N LEU A 90 -3.38 -10.94 37.10
CA LEU A 90 -3.68 -9.53 36.92
C LEU A 90 -2.54 -8.63 37.43
N PRO A 91 -2.35 -7.46 36.79
CA PRO A 91 -1.50 -6.43 37.37
C PRO A 91 -2.01 -5.94 38.73
N PRO A 92 -1.14 -5.36 39.58
CA PRO A 92 -1.53 -4.92 40.92
C PRO A 92 -2.62 -3.84 40.90
N ASP A 93 -3.50 -3.89 41.91
CA ASP A 93 -4.62 -2.95 42.06
C ASP A 93 -4.19 -1.48 42.14
N THR A 94 -3.03 -1.24 42.71
CA THR A 94 -2.42 0.08 42.75
C THR A 94 -0.98 -0.06 42.31
N TRP A 95 -0.61 0.72 41.31
CA TRP A 95 0.76 0.79 40.86
C TRP A 95 1.68 1.37 41.96
N PRO A 96 2.92 0.90 42.07
CA PRO A 96 3.87 1.46 43.03
C PRO A 96 4.08 2.95 42.75
N GLN A 97 4.18 3.75 43.82
CA GLN A 97 4.52 5.16 43.69
C GLN A 97 5.95 5.30 43.17
N ALA A 98 6.11 5.99 42.05
CA ALA A 98 7.39 6.19 41.39
C ALA A 98 7.44 7.60 40.76
N PRO A 99 8.62 8.23 40.70
CA PRO A 99 8.78 9.50 40.01
C PRO A 99 8.50 9.35 38.51
N ALA A 100 7.98 10.42 37.88
CA ALA A 100 7.75 10.45 36.44
C ALA A 100 9.04 10.10 35.67
N GLY A 101 8.89 9.35 34.58
CA GLY A 101 9.99 8.78 33.80
C GLY A 101 10.50 7.43 34.33
N THR A 102 9.93 6.90 35.41
CA THR A 102 10.24 5.56 35.95
C THR A 102 9.00 4.74 36.31
N ARG A 103 7.80 5.32 36.13
CA ARG A 103 6.53 4.73 36.59
C ARG A 103 6.20 3.47 35.84
N PHE A 104 6.34 3.52 34.51
CA PHE A 104 6.02 2.39 33.64
C PHE A 104 6.92 1.19 33.95
N GLY A 105 8.24 1.39 34.03
CA GLY A 105 9.19 0.34 34.38
C GLY A 105 9.00 -0.22 35.79
N SER A 106 8.68 0.62 36.77
CA SER A 106 8.42 0.19 38.15
C SER A 106 7.14 -0.66 38.26
N ALA A 107 6.08 -0.25 37.56
CA ALA A 107 4.83 -0.99 37.46
C ALA A 107 5.02 -2.37 36.81
N LEU A 108 5.74 -2.44 35.69
CA LEU A 108 6.04 -3.71 35.01
C LEU A 108 6.89 -4.65 35.89
N THR A 109 7.87 -4.08 36.62
CA THR A 109 8.68 -4.84 37.58
C THR A 109 7.80 -5.46 38.66
N GLU A 110 6.89 -4.68 39.24
CA GLU A 110 6.00 -5.13 40.30
C GLU A 110 5.00 -6.19 39.82
N TRP A 111 4.45 -6.02 38.61
CA TRP A 111 3.57 -7.03 38.03
C TRP A 111 4.30 -8.35 37.77
N CYS A 112 5.48 -8.31 37.14
CA CYS A 112 6.27 -9.51 36.86
C CYS A 112 6.74 -10.22 38.14
N ARG A 113 6.90 -9.50 39.25
CA ARG A 113 7.23 -10.07 40.56
C ARG A 113 6.07 -10.87 41.16
N ARG A 114 4.82 -10.49 40.88
CA ARG A 114 3.59 -11.11 41.42
C ARG A 114 3.05 -12.21 40.53
N CYS A 115 3.14 -12.02 39.21
CA CYS A 115 2.59 -12.94 38.24
C CYS A 115 3.30 -14.31 38.33
N PRO A 116 2.58 -15.42 38.52
CA PRO A 116 3.17 -16.76 38.58
C PRO A 116 3.68 -17.24 37.21
N ARG A 117 3.34 -16.53 36.12
CA ARG A 117 3.68 -16.88 34.74
C ARG A 117 4.68 -15.89 34.14
N ARG A 118 5.37 -16.32 33.09
CA ARG A 118 6.23 -15.44 32.30
C ARG A 118 5.37 -14.38 31.61
N VAL A 119 5.63 -13.10 31.85
CA VAL A 119 4.87 -12.01 31.23
C VAL A 119 5.43 -11.69 29.85
N VAL A 120 4.57 -11.65 28.83
CA VAL A 120 4.89 -11.20 27.47
C VAL A 120 3.96 -10.05 27.12
N LEU A 121 4.51 -8.94 26.62
CA LEU A 121 3.73 -7.74 26.30
C LEU A 121 3.76 -7.43 24.81
N PHE A 122 2.58 -7.17 24.25
CA PHE A 122 2.40 -6.64 22.92
C PHE A 122 1.90 -5.19 23.04
N LEU A 123 2.76 -4.23 22.71
CA LEU A 123 2.44 -2.80 22.70
C LEU A 123 1.97 -2.47 21.29
N ASP A 124 0.65 -2.44 21.08
CA ASP A 124 0.08 -2.11 19.78
C ASP A 124 0.05 -0.61 19.54
N GLU A 125 0.24 -0.23 18.27
CA GLU A 125 0.32 1.16 17.82
C GLU A 125 1.31 2.03 18.61
N ILE A 126 2.51 1.51 18.88
CA ILE A 126 3.54 2.25 19.63
C ILE A 126 3.89 3.59 18.97
N ASP A 127 3.71 3.72 17.65
CA ASP A 127 3.84 4.97 16.88
C ASP A 127 2.97 6.13 17.34
N ALA A 128 1.90 5.85 18.11
CA ALA A 128 1.08 6.89 18.71
C ALA A 128 1.87 7.74 19.71
N LEU A 129 2.90 7.17 20.35
CA LEU A 129 3.83 7.91 21.18
C LEU A 129 4.80 8.71 20.29
N GLN A 130 5.02 9.97 20.65
CA GLN A 130 5.92 10.86 19.93
C GLN A 130 6.90 11.54 20.88
N GLY A 131 8.00 12.05 20.30
CA GLY A 131 9.01 12.85 21.01
C GLY A 131 9.47 12.26 22.35
N ASN A 132 9.37 13.05 23.40
CA ASN A 132 9.87 12.70 24.74
C ASN A 132 9.11 11.53 25.38
N SER A 133 7.82 11.38 25.08
CA SER A 133 7.00 10.27 25.60
C SER A 133 7.49 8.92 25.08
N MET A 134 7.76 8.83 23.78
CA MET A 134 8.36 7.65 23.16
C MET A 134 9.74 7.35 23.77
N VAL A 135 10.61 8.36 23.87
CA VAL A 135 11.96 8.20 24.43
C VAL A 135 11.91 7.70 25.88
N SER A 136 11.02 8.24 26.70
CA SER A 136 10.85 7.84 28.11
C SER A 136 10.45 6.37 28.23
N ILE A 137 9.38 5.94 27.56
CA ILE A 137 8.86 4.58 27.66
C ILE A 137 9.89 3.55 27.20
N LEU A 138 10.56 3.80 26.07
CA LEU A 138 11.58 2.88 25.56
C LEU A 138 12.83 2.83 26.43
N SER A 139 13.23 3.95 27.04
CA SER A 139 14.36 3.99 27.97
C SER A 139 14.09 3.14 29.20
N GLN A 140 12.85 3.16 29.71
CA GLN A 140 12.43 2.31 30.83
C GLN A 140 12.38 0.82 30.46
N LEU A 141 11.87 0.49 29.27
CA LEU A 141 11.89 -0.88 28.75
C LEU A 141 13.33 -1.41 28.60
N ARG A 142 14.25 -0.56 28.12
CA ARG A 142 15.67 -0.88 28.01
C ARG A 142 16.33 -1.12 29.36
N ASP A 143 16.10 -0.24 30.33
CA ASP A 143 16.65 -0.40 31.68
C ASP A 143 16.21 -1.73 32.31
N GLY A 144 14.90 -2.02 32.27
CA GLY A 144 14.37 -3.27 32.79
C GLY A 144 14.91 -4.51 32.05
N HIS A 145 15.00 -4.48 30.72
CA HIS A 145 15.57 -5.57 29.93
C HIS A 145 17.02 -5.88 30.34
N ASN A 146 17.86 -4.84 30.50
CA ASN A 146 19.27 -5.00 30.86
C ASN A 146 19.46 -5.48 32.31
N ALA A 147 18.52 -5.16 33.20
CA ALA A 147 18.56 -5.58 34.60
C ALA A 147 18.05 -7.03 34.82
N ARG A 148 17.30 -7.59 33.86
CA ARG A 148 16.68 -8.92 33.95
C ARG A 148 17.70 -10.06 34.20
N PRO A 149 18.87 -10.12 33.53
CA PRO A 149 19.90 -11.13 33.83
C PRO A 149 20.44 -11.06 35.28
N GLY A 150 20.33 -9.91 35.93
CA GLY A 150 20.70 -9.71 37.34
C GLY A 150 19.63 -10.16 38.33
N GLY A 151 18.54 -10.79 37.87
CA GLY A 151 17.46 -11.29 38.72
C GLY A 151 16.33 -10.30 38.98
N ARG A 152 16.33 -9.12 38.36
CA ARG A 152 15.20 -8.17 38.46
C ARG A 152 14.00 -8.74 37.67
N PRO A 153 12.83 -8.94 38.31
CA PRO A 153 11.62 -9.34 37.60
C PRO A 153 11.22 -8.27 36.57
N PHE A 154 11.05 -8.68 35.32
CA PHE A 154 10.65 -7.81 34.22
C PHE A 154 10.07 -8.68 33.08
N PRO A 155 9.27 -8.14 32.13
CA PRO A 155 8.70 -8.95 31.06
C PRO A 155 9.76 -9.77 30.32
N ALA A 156 9.41 -11.03 30.05
CA ALA A 156 10.28 -11.97 29.36
C ALA A 156 10.50 -11.55 27.90
N SER A 157 9.43 -11.08 27.25
CA SER A 157 9.46 -10.53 25.89
C SER A 157 8.54 -9.33 25.79
N VAL A 158 8.96 -8.36 24.98
CA VAL A 158 8.18 -7.17 24.63
C VAL A 158 8.21 -7.03 23.11
N VAL A 159 7.02 -6.97 22.52
CA VAL A 159 6.78 -6.79 21.09
C VAL A 159 6.23 -5.39 20.87
N LEU A 160 7.01 -4.57 20.19
CA LEU A 160 6.62 -3.21 19.83
C LEU A 160 5.98 -3.24 18.44
N CYS A 161 4.69 -2.95 18.33
CA CYS A 161 3.94 -3.07 17.09
C CYS A 161 3.59 -1.70 16.51
N GLY A 162 3.89 -1.50 15.22
CA GLY A 162 3.70 -0.22 14.55
C GLY A 162 3.77 -0.30 13.01
N LEU A 163 3.86 0.88 12.41
CA LEU A 163 4.07 1.16 11.00
C LEU A 163 5.56 1.24 10.65
N ARG A 164 6.41 1.63 11.61
CA ARG A 164 7.81 1.99 11.37
C ARG A 164 8.78 0.88 11.81
N ASP A 165 9.87 0.70 11.06
CA ASP A 165 11.04 -0.03 11.57
C ASP A 165 11.68 0.75 12.74
N VAL A 166 12.38 0.04 13.62
CA VAL A 166 13.29 0.51 14.69
C VAL A 166 14.15 1.71 14.24
N ARG A 167 14.60 1.69 12.99
CA ARG A 167 15.45 2.72 12.39
C ARG A 167 14.72 4.05 12.22
N ASP A 168 13.46 4.01 11.80
CA ASP A 168 12.63 5.18 11.58
C ASP A 168 12.21 5.83 12.89
N TYR A 169 12.05 5.04 13.97
CA TYR A 169 11.86 5.61 15.29
C TYR A 169 13.07 6.43 15.78
N LYS A 170 14.30 6.02 15.44
CA LYS A 170 15.50 6.79 15.79
C LYS A 170 15.47 8.19 15.17
N VAL A 171 15.01 8.30 13.93
CA VAL A 171 14.82 9.59 13.24
C VAL A 171 13.66 10.38 13.87
N ALA A 172 12.53 9.74 14.14
CA ALA A 172 11.36 10.39 14.76
C ALA A 172 11.63 10.90 16.19
N SER A 173 12.56 10.28 16.91
CA SER A 173 13.03 10.70 18.24
C SER A 173 14.13 11.79 18.22
N GLY A 174 14.34 12.47 17.09
CA GLY A 174 15.31 13.56 16.96
C GLY A 174 16.75 13.11 16.68
N GLY A 175 16.96 11.85 16.30
CA GLY A 175 18.27 11.32 15.88
C GLY A 175 18.66 11.76 14.46
N VAL A 176 19.96 11.98 14.24
CA VAL A 176 20.50 12.28 12.89
C VAL A 176 20.46 11.00 12.03
N PRO A 177 19.90 11.03 10.81
CA PRO A 177 19.90 9.88 9.88
C PRO A 177 21.31 9.32 9.65
N GLY A 178 21.45 7.99 9.62
CA GLY A 178 22.72 7.32 9.30
C GLY A 178 23.78 7.25 10.40
N ARG A 179 23.54 7.77 11.62
CA ARG A 179 24.46 7.59 12.77
C ARG A 179 23.91 6.58 13.78
N SER A 180 24.65 5.48 14.00
CA SER A 180 24.38 4.58 15.13
C SER A 180 24.70 5.32 16.43
N ASN A 181 23.67 5.80 17.13
CA ASN A 181 23.84 6.39 18.45
C ASN A 181 23.84 5.26 19.51
N PRO A 182 24.97 4.99 20.20
CA PRO A 182 25.05 3.94 21.23
C PRO A 182 24.05 4.15 22.39
N ALA A 183 23.60 5.39 22.59
CA ALA A 183 22.64 5.79 23.59
C ALA A 183 21.17 5.53 23.19
N SER A 184 20.88 5.05 21.97
CA SER A 184 19.50 4.84 21.53
C SER A 184 18.78 3.77 22.38
N PRO A 185 17.59 4.06 22.94
CA PRO A 185 16.84 3.09 23.76
C PRO A 185 16.43 1.83 22.98
N PHE A 186 16.48 1.88 21.65
CA PHE A 186 16.14 0.80 20.74
C PHE A 186 17.18 -0.32 20.61
N ASN A 187 18.39 -0.18 21.16
CA ASN A 187 19.46 -1.18 20.98
C ASN A 187 19.20 -2.54 21.69
N ILE A 188 18.06 -2.70 22.37
CA ILE A 188 17.59 -3.97 22.94
C ILE A 188 16.74 -4.80 21.97
N VAL A 189 16.29 -4.19 20.88
CA VAL A 189 15.49 -4.86 19.85
C VAL A 189 16.41 -5.77 19.04
N THR A 190 16.17 -7.07 19.12
CA THR A 190 17.02 -8.10 18.49
C THR A 190 16.69 -8.24 17.01
N GLU A 191 15.41 -8.18 16.67
CA GLU A 191 14.91 -8.31 15.30
C GLU A 191 13.76 -7.32 15.03
N SER A 192 13.60 -6.94 13.77
CA SER A 192 12.46 -6.19 13.27
C SER A 192 11.73 -7.08 12.28
N LEU A 193 10.61 -7.64 12.71
CA LEU A 193 9.79 -8.54 11.92
C LEU A 193 8.78 -7.72 11.12
N ARG A 194 8.63 -8.05 9.83
CA ARG A 194 7.57 -7.50 9.00
C ARG A 194 6.41 -8.48 8.89
N LEU A 195 5.18 -8.02 9.09
CA LEU A 195 4.02 -8.83 8.76
C LEU A 195 3.86 -8.90 7.23
N ASP A 196 3.98 -10.10 6.68
CA ASP A 196 3.87 -10.32 5.24
C ASP A 196 2.42 -10.26 4.74
N ASP A 197 2.28 -9.89 3.47
CA ASP A 197 1.01 -9.94 2.73
C ASP A 197 0.60 -11.41 2.50
N PHE A 198 -0.68 -11.65 2.21
CA PHE A 198 -1.17 -13.01 1.96
C PHE A 198 -0.58 -13.61 0.68
N SER A 199 -0.14 -14.85 0.75
CA SER A 199 0.10 -15.68 -0.44
C SER A 199 -1.22 -16.04 -1.14
N ALA A 200 -1.16 -16.46 -2.41
CA ALA A 200 -2.32 -16.95 -3.15
C ALA A 200 -3.04 -18.10 -2.40
N ASP A 201 -2.28 -19.02 -1.81
CA ASP A 201 -2.82 -20.13 -1.01
C ASP A 201 -3.54 -19.64 0.24
N GLN A 202 -2.99 -18.62 0.93
CA GLN A 202 -3.65 -18.01 2.09
C GLN A 202 -4.93 -17.26 1.71
N ILE A 203 -4.98 -16.60 0.55
CA ILE A 203 -6.23 -16.00 0.05
C ILE A 203 -7.25 -17.11 -0.24
N ALA A 204 -6.84 -18.19 -0.90
CA ALA A 204 -7.72 -19.33 -1.18
C ALA A 204 -8.24 -19.97 0.11
N GLU A 205 -7.41 -20.13 1.14
CA GLU A 205 -7.84 -20.62 2.45
C GLU A 205 -8.81 -19.64 3.13
N LEU A 206 -8.50 -18.34 3.11
CA LEU A 206 -9.33 -17.30 3.72
C LEU A 206 -10.74 -17.28 3.10
N TYR A 207 -10.83 -17.27 1.77
CA TYR A 207 -12.10 -17.25 1.05
C TYR A 207 -12.79 -18.62 1.10
N GLY A 208 -12.04 -19.72 1.12
CA GLY A 208 -12.57 -21.06 1.31
C GLY A 208 -13.34 -21.21 2.64
N ARG A 209 -12.92 -20.52 3.70
CA ARG A 209 -13.68 -20.46 4.96
C ARG A 209 -15.02 -19.73 4.82
N HIS A 210 -15.10 -18.67 4.00
CA HIS A 210 -16.37 -18.03 3.67
C HIS A 210 -17.28 -18.98 2.90
N THR A 211 -16.74 -19.69 1.90
CA THR A 211 -17.47 -20.70 1.15
C THR A 211 -18.01 -21.81 2.04
N GLN A 212 -17.22 -22.31 2.98
CA GLN A 212 -17.68 -23.32 3.95
C GLN A 212 -18.80 -22.81 4.86
N ALA A 213 -18.76 -21.53 5.26
CA ALA A 213 -19.74 -20.94 6.17
C ALA A 213 -21.06 -20.56 5.48
N THR A 214 -21.01 -20.18 4.20
CA THR A 214 -22.16 -19.57 3.48
C THR A 214 -22.67 -20.41 2.32
N GLY A 215 -21.87 -21.37 1.83
CA GLY A 215 -22.12 -22.09 0.57
C GLY A 215 -21.78 -21.28 -0.69
N GLN A 216 -21.38 -20.01 -0.57
CA GLN A 216 -21.03 -19.17 -1.72
C GLN A 216 -19.59 -19.43 -2.17
N GLU A 217 -19.43 -19.97 -3.37
CA GLU A 217 -18.12 -20.32 -3.93
C GLU A 217 -17.44 -19.11 -4.58
N PHE A 218 -16.11 -19.02 -4.44
CA PHE A 218 -15.25 -18.20 -5.29
C PHE A 218 -14.61 -19.09 -6.34
N ALA A 219 -14.83 -18.79 -7.61
CA ALA A 219 -14.22 -19.50 -8.72
C ALA A 219 -12.70 -19.28 -8.74
N LYS A 220 -11.97 -20.21 -9.35
CA LYS A 220 -10.50 -20.18 -9.39
C LYS A 220 -9.95 -18.91 -10.05
N ASP A 221 -10.55 -18.51 -11.17
CA ASP A 221 -10.21 -17.28 -11.89
C ASP A 221 -10.47 -16.03 -11.03
N ALA A 222 -11.49 -16.04 -10.17
CA ALA A 222 -11.73 -14.97 -9.20
C ALA A 222 -10.61 -14.89 -8.14
N LEU A 223 -10.17 -16.02 -7.60
CA LEU A 223 -9.05 -16.07 -6.64
C LEU A 223 -7.74 -15.60 -7.25
N ASP A 224 -7.41 -16.10 -8.45
CA ASP A 224 -6.24 -15.69 -9.21
C ASP A 224 -6.30 -14.16 -9.43
N ARG A 225 -7.47 -13.64 -9.80
CA ARG A 225 -7.64 -12.22 -10.04
C ARG A 225 -7.52 -11.35 -8.79
N VAL A 226 -8.06 -11.80 -7.66
CA VAL A 226 -7.88 -11.13 -6.37
C VAL A 226 -6.40 -11.06 -6.00
N PHE A 227 -5.67 -12.16 -6.13
CA PHE A 227 -4.23 -12.15 -5.84
C PHE A 227 -3.47 -11.20 -6.77
N GLU A 228 -3.77 -11.20 -8.06
CA GLU A 228 -3.17 -10.28 -9.03
C GLU A 228 -3.38 -8.81 -8.65
N LEU A 229 -4.62 -8.42 -8.37
CA LEU A 229 -5.01 -7.04 -8.08
C LEU A 229 -4.47 -6.51 -6.75
N THR A 230 -4.42 -7.38 -5.75
CA THR A 230 -4.07 -7.00 -4.37
C THR A 230 -2.61 -7.29 -4.03
N GLN A 231 -1.97 -8.21 -4.77
CA GLN A 231 -0.68 -8.81 -4.45
C GLN A 231 -0.64 -9.32 -3.00
N GLY A 232 -1.77 -9.80 -2.46
CA GLY A 232 -1.87 -10.31 -1.11
C GLY A 232 -2.19 -9.27 -0.04
N GLN A 233 -2.27 -7.97 -0.38
CA GLN A 233 -2.43 -6.91 0.61
C GLN A 233 -3.72 -7.16 1.44
N PRO A 234 -3.63 -7.41 2.76
CA PRO A 234 -4.72 -7.97 3.53
C PRO A 234 -6.02 -7.15 3.52
N TRP A 235 -5.92 -5.83 3.56
CA TRP A 235 -7.10 -4.98 3.53
C TRP A 235 -7.82 -5.03 2.19
N LEU A 236 -7.10 -4.94 1.07
CA LEU A 236 -7.64 -5.00 -0.28
C LEU A 236 -8.28 -6.35 -0.54
N VAL A 237 -7.67 -7.44 -0.09
CA VAL A 237 -8.26 -8.78 -0.15
C VAL A 237 -9.61 -8.78 0.58
N ASN A 238 -9.65 -8.39 1.85
CA ASN A 238 -10.90 -8.38 2.59
C ASN A 238 -11.93 -7.36 2.06
N ALA A 239 -11.48 -6.21 1.57
CA ALA A 239 -12.34 -5.17 1.01
C ALA A 239 -13.01 -5.61 -0.29
N LEU A 240 -12.28 -6.31 -1.17
CA LEU A 240 -12.87 -6.90 -2.37
C LEU A 240 -13.90 -7.98 -2.00
N ALA A 241 -13.59 -8.87 -1.07
CA ALA A 241 -14.55 -9.87 -0.61
C ALA A 241 -15.83 -9.22 -0.06
N TYR A 242 -15.68 -8.20 0.79
CA TYR A 242 -16.80 -7.47 1.38
C TYR A 242 -17.63 -6.72 0.32
N GLU A 243 -16.97 -6.05 -0.63
CA GLU A 243 -17.66 -5.36 -1.72
C GLU A 243 -18.50 -6.34 -2.54
N ILE A 244 -17.94 -7.49 -2.92
CA ILE A 244 -18.64 -8.49 -3.74
C ILE A 244 -19.81 -9.13 -2.96
N THR A 245 -19.54 -9.62 -1.75
CA THR A 245 -20.50 -10.44 -1.00
C THR A 245 -21.59 -9.60 -0.33
N VAL A 246 -21.27 -8.38 0.13
CA VAL A 246 -22.19 -7.56 0.90
C VAL A 246 -22.74 -6.39 0.09
N ARG A 247 -21.88 -5.62 -0.60
CA ARG A 247 -22.31 -4.38 -1.28
C ARG A 247 -22.94 -4.63 -2.63
N MET A 248 -22.33 -5.51 -3.43
CA MET A 248 -22.87 -5.96 -4.70
C MET A 248 -23.98 -6.99 -4.48
N GLY A 249 -23.94 -7.73 -3.37
CA GLY A 249 -24.96 -8.72 -3.03
C GLY A 249 -25.03 -9.85 -4.06
N VAL A 250 -23.88 -10.25 -4.61
CA VAL A 250 -23.80 -11.36 -5.54
C VAL A 250 -24.34 -12.61 -4.83
N ALA A 251 -25.31 -13.29 -5.43
CA ALA A 251 -25.91 -14.50 -4.86
C ALA A 251 -25.27 -15.79 -5.39
N ASP A 252 -24.81 -15.77 -6.64
CA ASP A 252 -24.20 -16.90 -7.32
C ASP A 252 -22.70 -17.04 -6.99
N ALA A 253 -22.05 -18.01 -7.62
CA ALA A 253 -20.60 -18.18 -7.56
C ALA A 253 -19.87 -16.92 -8.06
N ILE A 254 -18.83 -16.53 -7.34
CA ILE A 254 -18.08 -15.32 -7.59
C ILE A 254 -17.03 -15.56 -8.68
N THR A 255 -17.06 -14.74 -9.73
CA THR A 255 -16.20 -14.83 -10.93
C THR A 255 -15.20 -13.68 -11.00
N ALA A 256 -14.18 -13.80 -11.86
CA ALA A 256 -13.22 -12.71 -12.09
C ALA A 256 -13.90 -11.39 -12.53
N GLY A 257 -15.01 -11.46 -13.26
CA GLY A 257 -15.77 -10.27 -13.68
C GLY A 257 -16.36 -9.48 -12.51
N GLN A 258 -16.85 -10.16 -11.47
CA GLN A 258 -17.34 -9.48 -10.26
C GLN A 258 -16.20 -8.91 -9.42
N VAL A 259 -15.03 -9.53 -9.44
CA VAL A 259 -13.82 -8.97 -8.81
C VAL A 259 -13.41 -7.66 -9.48
N GLU A 260 -13.46 -7.59 -10.81
CA GLU A 260 -13.23 -6.33 -11.55
C GLU A 260 -14.24 -5.25 -11.19
N GLU A 261 -15.53 -5.57 -11.16
CA GLU A 261 -16.55 -4.60 -10.77
C GLU A 261 -16.32 -4.08 -9.34
N ALA A 262 -15.99 -4.97 -8.40
CA ALA A 262 -15.68 -4.60 -7.03
C ALA A 262 -14.45 -3.69 -6.93
N LYS A 263 -13.38 -3.98 -7.71
CA LYS A 263 -12.19 -3.14 -7.82
C LYS A 263 -12.56 -1.71 -8.26
N GLU A 264 -13.35 -1.59 -9.33
CA GLU A 264 -13.81 -0.29 -9.84
C GLU A 264 -14.63 0.49 -8.81
N ARG A 265 -15.56 -0.19 -8.13
CA ARG A 265 -16.37 0.41 -7.06
C ARG A 265 -15.51 0.88 -5.90
N LEU A 266 -14.54 0.07 -5.46
CA LEU A 266 -13.63 0.38 -4.36
C LEU A 266 -12.79 1.64 -4.66
N ILE A 267 -12.25 1.74 -5.88
CA ILE A 267 -11.44 2.90 -6.31
C ILE A 267 -12.31 4.16 -6.42
N ARG A 268 -13.52 4.05 -6.99
CA ARG A 268 -14.45 5.19 -7.12
C ARG A 268 -14.97 5.68 -5.78
N ALA A 269 -15.24 4.77 -4.84
CA ALA A 269 -15.78 5.10 -3.53
C ALA A 269 -14.77 5.80 -2.61
N ARG A 270 -13.49 5.93 -3.02
CA ARG A 270 -12.40 6.50 -2.20
C ARG A 270 -12.43 5.97 -0.78
N ALA A 271 -12.35 4.65 -0.65
CA ALA A 271 -12.37 4.02 0.66
C ALA A 271 -11.30 4.66 1.59
N THR A 272 -11.63 4.86 2.86
CA THR A 272 -10.84 5.66 3.83
C THR A 272 -9.35 5.30 3.90
N HIS A 273 -9.00 4.03 3.67
CA HIS A 273 -7.60 3.60 3.59
C HIS A 273 -6.86 4.21 2.40
N LEU A 274 -7.50 4.24 1.22
CA LEU A 274 -6.96 4.86 0.02
C LEU A 274 -6.73 6.36 0.27
N ASP A 275 -7.66 7.06 0.90
CA ASP A 275 -7.50 8.47 1.27
C ASP A 275 -6.29 8.71 2.20
N SER A 276 -6.04 7.79 3.14
CA SER A 276 -4.87 7.88 4.02
C SER A 276 -3.55 7.74 3.27
N LEU A 277 -3.52 6.98 2.17
CA LEU A 277 -2.35 6.85 1.29
C LEU A 277 -2.18 8.09 0.42
N VAL A 278 -3.28 8.67 -0.07
CA VAL A 278 -3.29 9.93 -0.84
C VAL A 278 -2.59 11.05 -0.09
N ALA A 279 -2.90 11.21 1.20
CA ALA A 279 -2.30 12.26 2.02
C ALA A 279 -0.75 12.18 2.07
N ARG A 280 -0.17 10.99 1.88
CA ARG A 280 1.28 10.77 1.92
C ARG A 280 1.98 11.01 0.58
N LEU A 281 1.24 11.04 -0.54
CA LEU A 281 1.83 11.20 -1.89
C LEU A 281 2.53 12.55 -2.09
N HIS A 282 2.18 13.56 -1.29
CA HIS A 282 2.80 14.89 -1.35
C HIS A 282 4.02 15.04 -0.42
N GLU A 283 4.33 14.04 0.42
CA GLU A 283 5.52 14.09 1.27
C GLU A 283 6.78 14.07 0.41
N PRO A 284 7.76 14.99 0.62
CA PRO A 284 8.96 15.06 -0.22
C PRO A 284 9.73 13.74 -0.29
N ARG A 285 9.83 13.00 0.81
CA ARG A 285 10.50 11.69 0.85
C ARG A 285 9.77 10.59 0.09
N VAL A 286 8.44 10.60 0.12
CA VAL A 286 7.61 9.63 -0.62
C VAL A 286 7.70 9.91 -2.11
N LYS A 287 7.56 11.20 -2.48
CA LYS A 287 7.66 11.67 -3.85
C LYS A 287 8.98 11.29 -4.51
N ARG A 288 10.12 11.50 -3.84
CA ARG A 288 11.47 11.12 -4.35
C ARG A 288 11.58 9.66 -4.78
N VAL A 289 10.82 8.76 -4.13
CA VAL A 289 10.82 7.33 -4.46
C VAL A 289 9.74 7.00 -5.49
N LEU A 290 8.53 7.52 -5.33
CA LEU A 290 7.41 7.15 -6.19
C LEU A 290 7.47 7.79 -7.59
N GLU A 291 7.98 9.01 -7.71
CA GLU A 291 8.07 9.71 -9.00
C GLU A 291 8.79 8.92 -10.09
N PRO A 292 10.02 8.43 -9.88
CA PRO A 292 10.71 7.60 -10.88
C PRO A 292 9.99 6.28 -11.14
N VAL A 293 9.35 5.69 -10.12
CA VAL A 293 8.61 4.42 -10.23
C VAL A 293 7.37 4.56 -11.10
N VAL A 294 6.61 5.63 -10.92
CA VAL A 294 5.43 5.93 -11.73
C VAL A 294 5.86 6.29 -13.16
N ALA A 295 6.98 7.00 -13.31
CA ALA A 295 7.56 7.34 -14.61
C ALA A 295 8.18 6.14 -15.35
N GLY A 296 8.42 5.01 -14.67
CA GLY A 296 9.09 3.84 -15.23
C GLY A 296 10.58 4.04 -15.50
N VAL A 297 11.22 4.96 -14.76
CA VAL A 297 12.65 5.26 -14.86
C VAL A 297 13.39 4.79 -13.62
N PHE A 298 14.71 4.65 -13.72
CA PHE A 298 15.53 4.32 -12.56
C PHE A 298 15.66 5.55 -11.65
N PRO A 299 15.46 5.40 -10.32
CA PRO A 299 15.63 6.50 -9.39
C PRO A 299 17.09 6.95 -9.35
N HIS A 300 17.30 8.26 -9.15
CA HIS A 300 18.62 8.79 -8.84
C HIS A 300 18.97 8.43 -7.40
N VAL A 301 20.08 7.72 -7.20
CA VAL A 301 20.50 7.24 -5.87
C VAL A 301 21.36 8.30 -5.20
N GLU A 302 20.71 9.19 -4.44
CA GLU A 302 21.38 10.18 -3.58
C GLU A 302 21.62 9.66 -2.15
N PRO A 303 22.54 10.27 -1.37
CA PRO A 303 22.67 9.97 0.06
C PRO A 303 21.35 10.15 0.80
N GLY A 304 20.84 9.10 1.45
CA GLY A 304 19.53 9.09 2.13
C GLY A 304 18.39 8.42 1.34
N PHE A 305 18.59 8.12 0.04
CA PHE A 305 17.60 7.39 -0.77
C PHE A 305 17.23 6.03 -0.17
N SER A 306 18.18 5.36 0.50
CA SER A 306 17.91 4.08 1.18
C SER A 306 16.91 4.21 2.34
N ASP A 307 16.93 5.32 3.07
CA ASP A 307 16.02 5.56 4.20
C ASP A 307 14.64 5.93 3.69
N ASP A 308 14.55 6.76 2.65
CA ASP A 308 13.29 7.08 1.97
C ASP A 308 12.66 5.83 1.35
N LEU A 309 13.47 4.98 0.69
CA LEU A 309 13.02 3.72 0.11
C LEU A 309 12.46 2.77 1.17
N SER A 310 13.13 2.68 2.33
CA SER A 310 12.67 1.84 3.45
C SER A 310 11.34 2.34 4.00
N TYR A 311 11.20 3.65 4.19
CA TYR A 311 9.95 4.25 4.63
C TYR A 311 8.79 4.04 3.66
N VAL A 312 9.01 4.19 2.35
CA VAL A 312 7.96 3.97 1.34
C VAL A 312 7.57 2.49 1.25
N ARG A 313 8.50 1.56 1.50
CA ARG A 313 8.20 0.14 1.70
C ARG A 313 7.37 -0.12 2.95
N ASP A 314 7.69 0.53 4.06
CA ASP A 314 6.96 0.41 5.33
C ASP A 314 5.54 0.99 5.23
N LEU A 315 5.34 2.04 4.42
CA LEU A 315 4.02 2.53 4.04
C LEU A 315 3.23 1.55 3.17
N GLY A 316 3.90 0.57 2.55
CA GLY A 316 3.27 -0.40 1.65
C GLY A 316 2.92 0.15 0.27
N LEU A 317 3.54 1.27 -0.13
CA LEU A 317 3.30 1.90 -1.43
C LEU A 317 4.07 1.23 -2.58
N ILE A 318 5.20 0.58 -2.26
CA ILE A 318 6.04 -0.14 -3.22
C ILE A 318 6.31 -1.59 -2.76
N ARG A 319 6.73 -2.44 -3.71
CA ARG A 319 7.13 -3.82 -3.42
C ARG A 319 8.34 -3.88 -2.48
N GLN A 320 8.33 -4.89 -1.61
CA GLN A 320 9.42 -5.13 -0.66
C GLN A 320 10.71 -5.59 -1.34
N ARG A 321 10.58 -6.36 -2.42
CA ARG A 321 11.71 -6.93 -3.17
C ARG A 321 11.80 -6.31 -4.56
N PRO A 322 13.00 -6.21 -5.15
CA PRO A 322 13.17 -5.78 -6.53
C PRO A 322 12.31 -6.61 -7.50
N PRO A 323 11.89 -6.02 -8.64
CA PRO A 323 12.15 -4.64 -9.07
C PRO A 323 11.36 -3.58 -8.27
N LEU A 324 11.82 -2.33 -8.34
CA LEU A 324 11.15 -1.21 -7.68
C LEU A 324 9.86 -0.85 -8.42
N GLU A 325 8.73 -1.21 -7.82
CA GLU A 325 7.40 -1.05 -8.41
C GLU A 325 6.37 -0.69 -7.34
N VAL A 326 5.26 -0.07 -7.75
CA VAL A 326 4.09 0.12 -6.88
C VAL A 326 3.62 -1.25 -6.34
N ALA A 327 3.23 -1.28 -5.07
CA ALA A 327 2.98 -2.52 -4.33
C ALA A 327 1.98 -3.45 -5.00
N ASN A 328 0.89 -2.90 -5.55
CA ASN A 328 -0.15 -3.65 -6.23
C ASN A 328 -0.85 -2.82 -7.33
N PRO A 329 -1.53 -3.46 -8.29
CA PRO A 329 -2.27 -2.79 -9.36
C PRO A 329 -3.29 -1.76 -8.88
N ILE A 330 -4.06 -2.05 -7.82
CA ILE A 330 -5.06 -1.11 -7.29
C ILE A 330 -4.39 0.19 -6.84
N TYR A 331 -3.29 0.10 -6.10
CA TYR A 331 -2.55 1.29 -5.66
C TYR A 331 -1.96 2.07 -6.83
N ARG A 332 -1.50 1.39 -7.89
CA ARG A 332 -0.98 2.08 -9.09
C ARG A 332 -2.05 2.95 -9.74
N GLU A 333 -3.27 2.42 -9.84
CA GLU A 333 -4.40 3.15 -10.41
C GLU A 333 -4.83 4.31 -9.50
N VAL A 334 -4.97 4.06 -8.19
CA VAL A 334 -5.33 5.09 -7.20
C VAL A 334 -4.31 6.24 -7.19
N ILE A 335 -3.02 5.94 -7.20
CA ILE A 335 -1.96 6.96 -7.22
C ILE A 335 -2.11 7.85 -8.46
N LEU A 336 -2.23 7.26 -9.65
CA LEU A 336 -2.35 8.03 -10.89
C LEU A 336 -3.62 8.87 -10.95
N ARG A 337 -4.73 8.30 -10.49
CA ARG A 337 -6.02 9.02 -10.43
C ARG A 337 -5.91 10.25 -9.54
N VAL A 338 -5.38 10.06 -8.33
CA VAL A 338 -5.23 11.13 -7.34
C VAL A 338 -4.27 12.21 -7.79
N LEU A 339 -3.12 11.82 -8.35
CA LEU A 339 -2.17 12.79 -8.92
C LEU A 339 -2.79 13.53 -10.13
N GLY A 340 -3.67 12.85 -10.87
CA GLY A 340 -4.36 13.39 -12.04
C GLY A 340 -5.57 14.26 -11.74
N ASP A 341 -6.16 14.18 -10.54
CA ASP A 341 -7.37 14.92 -10.14
C ASP A 341 -7.28 16.43 -10.47
N PRO A 342 -6.17 17.16 -10.22
CA PRO A 342 -6.05 18.56 -10.60
C PRO A 342 -6.09 18.78 -12.12
N SER A 343 -5.48 17.87 -12.90
CA SER A 343 -5.45 17.94 -14.36
C SER A 343 -6.83 17.64 -14.97
N GLU A 344 -7.61 16.77 -14.36
CA GLU A 344 -8.98 16.43 -14.79
C GLU A 344 -9.90 17.66 -14.84
N GLN A 345 -9.68 18.66 -13.97
CA GLN A 345 -10.49 19.90 -13.94
C GLN A 345 -10.37 20.75 -15.21
N TYR A 346 -9.31 20.54 -15.99
CA TYR A 346 -9.09 21.24 -17.26
C TYR A 346 -9.75 20.52 -18.45
N VAL A 347 -10.28 19.32 -18.24
CA VAL A 347 -10.88 18.50 -19.31
C VAL A 347 -12.36 18.83 -19.43
N MET A 348 -12.66 19.75 -20.35
CA MET A 348 -14.01 20.28 -20.57
C MET A 348 -14.83 19.51 -21.62
N ALA A 349 -14.20 18.60 -22.36
CA ALA A 349 -14.87 17.83 -23.40
C ALA A 349 -15.96 16.93 -22.81
N ASP A 350 -17.09 16.82 -23.52
CA ASP A 350 -18.20 15.97 -23.14
C ASP A 350 -17.87 14.49 -23.49
N PRO A 351 -17.86 13.57 -22.50
CA PRO A 351 -17.64 12.14 -22.74
C PRO A 351 -18.54 11.54 -23.82
N HIS A 352 -19.79 11.98 -23.92
CA HIS A 352 -20.74 11.45 -24.91
C HIS A 352 -20.33 11.74 -26.36
N SER A 353 -19.49 12.77 -26.57
CA SER A 353 -19.01 13.13 -27.90
C SER A 353 -18.01 12.12 -28.49
N PHE A 354 -17.50 11.19 -27.69
CA PHE A 354 -16.56 10.14 -28.09
C PHE A 354 -17.23 8.78 -28.31
N VAL A 355 -18.56 8.75 -28.42
CA VAL A 355 -19.33 7.53 -28.72
C VAL A 355 -19.93 7.66 -30.11
N LEU A 356 -19.63 6.68 -30.97
CA LEU A 356 -20.17 6.59 -32.32
C LEU A 356 -21.67 6.22 -32.29
N PRO A 357 -22.42 6.49 -33.38
CA PRO A 357 -23.84 6.12 -33.45
C PRO A 357 -24.13 4.62 -33.26
N ASP A 358 -23.15 3.75 -33.49
CA ASP A 358 -23.23 2.30 -33.27
C ASP A 358 -22.85 1.88 -31.83
N GLY A 359 -22.63 2.84 -30.94
CA GLY A 359 -22.28 2.63 -29.54
C GLY A 359 -20.79 2.37 -29.28
N ARG A 360 -19.95 2.31 -30.32
CA ARG A 360 -18.50 2.09 -30.18
C ARG A 360 -17.77 3.34 -29.73
N PHE A 361 -16.58 3.15 -29.17
CA PHE A 361 -15.71 4.24 -28.72
C PHE A 361 -14.89 4.82 -29.88
N ASP A 362 -14.96 6.15 -30.06
CA ASP A 362 -14.21 6.90 -31.06
C ASP A 362 -12.83 7.30 -30.54
N LEU A 363 -11.93 6.31 -30.45
CA LEU A 363 -10.53 6.54 -30.07
C LEU A 363 -9.82 7.56 -30.97
N PRO A 364 -9.95 7.53 -32.32
CA PRO A 364 -9.33 8.53 -33.18
C PRO A 364 -9.74 9.97 -32.85
N ARG A 365 -11.03 10.21 -32.55
CA ARG A 365 -11.50 11.52 -32.10
C ARG A 365 -10.93 11.89 -30.72
N LEU A 366 -10.90 10.94 -29.78
CA LEU A 366 -10.31 11.18 -28.46
C LEU A 366 -8.85 11.61 -28.56
N LEU A 367 -8.04 10.95 -29.40
CA LEU A 367 -6.63 11.30 -29.57
C LEU A 367 -6.45 12.70 -30.18
N LYS A 368 -7.31 13.09 -31.12
CA LYS A 368 -7.30 14.46 -31.68
C LYS A 368 -7.67 15.49 -30.62
N GLU A 369 -8.66 15.20 -29.78
CA GLU A 369 -9.01 16.07 -28.66
C GLU A 369 -7.85 16.17 -27.66
N PHE A 370 -7.17 15.07 -27.37
CA PHE A 370 -5.99 15.09 -26.51
C PHE A 370 -4.89 15.99 -27.05
N VAL A 371 -4.67 16.04 -28.37
CA VAL A 371 -3.73 16.98 -28.99
C VAL A 371 -4.14 18.43 -28.73
N VAL A 372 -5.43 18.77 -28.88
CA VAL A 372 -5.93 20.13 -28.61
C VAL A 372 -5.70 20.48 -27.14
N PHE A 373 -6.15 19.62 -26.23
CA PHE A 373 -5.95 19.76 -24.80
C PHE A 373 -4.47 19.93 -24.42
N TRP A 374 -3.58 19.11 -25.00
CA TRP A 374 -2.15 19.14 -24.72
C TRP A 374 -1.50 20.43 -25.21
N ARG A 375 -1.93 20.98 -26.36
CA ARG A 375 -1.47 22.28 -26.87
C ARG A 375 -1.88 23.44 -25.97
N GLU A 376 -3.08 23.39 -25.41
CA GLU A 376 -3.66 24.47 -24.60
C GLU A 376 -3.16 24.45 -23.16
N HIS A 377 -3.02 23.27 -22.56
CA HIS A 377 -2.79 23.13 -21.13
C HIS A 377 -1.49 22.41 -20.78
N GLY A 378 -0.89 21.65 -21.70
CA GLY A 378 0.23 20.75 -21.40
C GLY A 378 1.46 21.46 -20.80
N GLU A 379 1.81 22.66 -21.27
CA GLU A 379 2.94 23.43 -20.73
C GLU A 379 2.74 23.77 -19.24
N VAL A 380 1.54 24.25 -18.91
CA VAL A 380 1.20 24.68 -17.55
C VAL A 380 1.06 23.47 -16.64
N LEU A 381 0.32 22.45 -17.08
CA LEU A 381 0.10 21.24 -16.30
C LEU A 381 1.40 20.51 -15.99
N VAL A 382 2.30 20.33 -16.97
CA VAL A 382 3.56 19.63 -16.72
C VAL A 382 4.50 20.43 -15.77
N ARG A 383 4.43 21.77 -15.79
CA ARG A 383 5.20 22.61 -14.85
C ARG A 383 4.63 22.59 -13.43
N GLN A 384 3.31 22.56 -13.31
CA GLN A 384 2.61 22.58 -12.02
C GLN A 384 2.53 21.19 -11.39
N GLU A 385 2.61 20.14 -12.21
CA GLU A 385 2.59 18.77 -11.74
C GLU A 385 3.77 18.54 -10.80
N GLY A 386 3.46 18.13 -9.56
CA GLY A 386 4.49 17.82 -8.59
C GLY A 386 5.38 16.69 -9.12
N TYR A 387 4.79 15.67 -9.73
CA TYR A 387 5.49 14.51 -10.27
C TYR A 387 6.03 14.75 -11.69
N HIS A 388 6.99 15.67 -11.84
CA HIS A 388 7.58 16.09 -13.11
C HIS A 388 8.03 14.94 -14.02
N GLU A 389 8.62 13.87 -13.48
CA GLU A 389 9.07 12.73 -14.30
C GLU A 389 7.91 11.90 -14.84
N ALA A 390 6.79 11.85 -14.11
CA ALA A 390 5.60 11.08 -14.46
C ALA A 390 4.46 11.95 -15.02
N ALA A 391 4.70 13.25 -15.21
CA ALA A 391 3.65 14.22 -15.50
C ALA A 391 2.87 13.90 -16.77
N CYS A 392 3.55 13.46 -17.84
CA CYS A 392 2.90 13.11 -19.10
C CYS A 392 1.93 11.92 -18.92
N GLN A 393 2.36 10.91 -18.17
CA GLN A 393 1.55 9.74 -17.84
C GLN A 393 0.35 10.13 -16.97
N ILE A 394 0.57 10.96 -15.95
CA ILE A 394 -0.49 11.44 -15.05
C ILE A 394 -1.55 12.23 -15.82
N ILE A 395 -1.13 13.17 -16.66
CA ILE A 395 -2.03 14.04 -17.42
C ILE A 395 -2.84 13.25 -18.45
N LEU A 396 -2.20 12.33 -19.20
CA LEU A 396 -2.94 11.48 -20.14
C LEU A 396 -3.94 10.60 -19.40
N MET A 397 -3.55 10.02 -18.26
CA MET A 397 -4.46 9.20 -17.47
C MET A 397 -5.64 10.02 -16.94
N ALA A 398 -5.42 11.24 -16.45
CA ALA A 398 -6.50 12.14 -16.02
C ALA A 398 -7.48 12.43 -17.17
N PHE A 399 -6.94 12.75 -18.36
CA PHE A 399 -7.73 12.98 -19.56
C PHE A 399 -8.57 11.77 -19.96
N LEU A 400 -7.95 10.59 -19.99
CA LEU A 400 -8.64 9.34 -20.29
C LEU A 400 -9.71 9.01 -19.24
N HIS A 401 -9.38 9.11 -17.95
CA HIS A 401 -10.34 8.84 -16.87
C HIS A 401 -11.58 9.71 -16.99
N ARG A 402 -11.42 11.00 -17.30
CA ARG A 402 -12.56 11.91 -17.44
C ARG A 402 -13.51 11.50 -18.57
N LEU A 403 -12.97 11.01 -19.69
CA LEU A 403 -13.71 10.80 -20.94
C LEU A 403 -14.17 9.34 -21.13
N VAL A 404 -13.44 8.37 -20.58
CA VAL A 404 -13.80 6.95 -20.68
C VAL A 404 -14.76 6.54 -19.57
N ASN A 405 -14.63 7.06 -18.35
CA ASN A 405 -15.42 6.60 -17.20
C ASN A 405 -16.93 6.89 -17.31
N GLY A 406 -17.38 7.61 -18.34
CA GLY A 406 -18.79 7.84 -18.67
C GLY A 406 -19.51 6.66 -19.33
N GLY A 407 -18.78 5.60 -19.72
CA GLY A 407 -19.37 4.41 -20.35
C GLY A 407 -18.44 3.19 -20.46
N GLY A 408 -17.13 3.34 -20.26
CA GLY A 408 -16.15 2.25 -20.32
C GLY A 408 -15.22 2.20 -19.11
N HIS A 409 -14.22 1.32 -19.22
CA HIS A 409 -13.22 1.05 -18.19
C HIS A 409 -11.81 1.32 -18.73
N LEU A 410 -10.95 1.83 -17.85
CA LEU A 410 -9.53 2.01 -18.11
C LEU A 410 -8.76 1.03 -17.24
N ASP A 411 -8.08 0.10 -17.88
CA ASP A 411 -7.22 -0.84 -17.21
C ASP A 411 -5.76 -0.53 -17.54
N ARG A 412 -4.89 -0.81 -16.58
CA ARG A 412 -3.46 -0.98 -16.85
C ARG A 412 -3.19 -2.48 -16.78
N GLU A 413 -3.46 -3.18 -17.87
CA GLU A 413 -3.47 -4.64 -17.81
C GLU A 413 -2.07 -5.27 -17.72
N TYR A 414 -2.07 -6.32 -16.92
CA TYR A 414 -1.01 -7.19 -16.45
C TYR A 414 -0.78 -8.33 -17.43
N ALA A 415 0.45 -8.84 -17.46
CA ALA A 415 0.67 -10.24 -17.72
C ALA A 415 1.85 -10.67 -16.84
N ALA A 416 1.74 -11.87 -16.27
CA ALA A 416 2.84 -12.60 -15.67
C ALA A 416 4.04 -12.58 -16.62
N GLY A 417 5.04 -11.73 -16.32
CA GLY A 417 6.22 -11.52 -17.17
C GLY A 417 6.54 -10.05 -17.42
N THR A 418 7.39 -9.50 -16.53
CA THR A 418 8.36 -8.39 -16.61
C THR A 418 8.16 -7.13 -17.48
N LYS A 419 7.15 -6.98 -18.34
CA LYS A 419 6.84 -5.72 -19.05
C LYS A 419 5.31 -5.52 -19.06
N ARG A 420 4.85 -4.27 -18.82
CA ARG A 420 3.42 -3.91 -18.68
C ARG A 420 2.92 -2.99 -19.80
N LEU A 421 1.70 -3.20 -20.27
CA LEU A 421 1.00 -2.27 -21.17
C LEU A 421 0.62 -1.04 -20.36
N ASP A 422 0.72 0.14 -20.96
CA ASP A 422 0.40 1.34 -20.22
C ASP A 422 -1.10 1.59 -20.09
N VAL A 423 -1.89 1.41 -21.14
CA VAL A 423 -3.33 1.65 -21.12
C VAL A 423 -4.07 0.61 -21.95
N LEU A 424 -5.15 0.05 -21.40
CA LEU A 424 -6.15 -0.72 -22.10
C LEU A 424 -7.52 -0.08 -21.84
N ILE A 425 -8.20 0.37 -22.89
CA ILE A 425 -9.59 0.83 -22.80
C ILE A 425 -10.49 -0.37 -23.10
N ARG A 426 -11.45 -0.65 -22.21
CA ARG A 426 -12.54 -1.60 -22.44
C ARG A 426 -13.85 -0.83 -22.53
N TRP A 427 -14.48 -0.85 -23.69
CA TRP A 427 -15.72 -0.12 -23.93
C TRP A 427 -16.87 -1.10 -24.25
N PRO A 428 -17.86 -1.23 -23.36
CA PRO A 428 -19.04 -2.03 -23.63
C PRO A 428 -19.90 -1.36 -24.72
N TYR A 429 -20.37 -2.15 -25.69
CA TYR A 429 -21.33 -1.69 -26.69
C TYR A 429 -22.30 -2.82 -27.05
N THR A 430 -23.46 -2.45 -27.60
CA THR A 430 -24.47 -3.41 -28.06
C THR A 430 -24.40 -3.52 -29.56
N GLY A 431 -24.27 -4.74 -30.08
CA GLY A 431 -24.27 -5.00 -31.51
C GLY A 431 -25.65 -4.87 -32.14
N PRO A 432 -25.73 -4.96 -33.48
CA PRO A 432 -26.97 -4.76 -34.23
C PRO A 432 -28.09 -5.75 -33.85
N GLU A 433 -27.74 -6.93 -33.35
CA GLU A 433 -28.68 -8.00 -32.97
C GLU A 433 -29.01 -7.98 -31.46
N GLY A 434 -28.57 -6.95 -30.73
CA GLY A 434 -28.82 -6.79 -29.29
C GLY A 434 -27.80 -7.50 -28.39
N GLU A 435 -26.78 -8.11 -28.98
CA GLU A 435 -25.73 -8.81 -28.26
C GLU A 435 -24.73 -7.83 -27.62
N ARG A 436 -24.26 -8.13 -26.41
CA ARG A 436 -23.29 -7.28 -25.70
C ARG A 436 -21.87 -7.65 -26.10
N HIS A 437 -21.10 -6.65 -26.51
CA HIS A 437 -19.68 -6.76 -26.86
C HIS A 437 -18.82 -5.83 -26.02
N ILE A 438 -17.52 -6.08 -26.01
CA ILE A 438 -16.52 -5.21 -25.40
C ILE A 438 -15.47 -4.88 -26.46
N GLN A 439 -15.42 -3.61 -26.88
CA GLN A 439 -14.31 -3.08 -27.67
C GLN A 439 -13.09 -2.92 -26.77
N ARG A 440 -11.91 -3.26 -27.29
CA ARG A 440 -10.63 -3.19 -26.57
C ARG A 440 -9.64 -2.38 -27.38
N GLU A 441 -9.06 -1.34 -26.77
CA GLU A 441 -8.05 -0.49 -27.40
C GLU A 441 -6.79 -0.45 -26.53
N ALA A 442 -5.66 -0.87 -27.10
CA ALA A 442 -4.38 -0.91 -26.40
C ALA A 442 -3.51 0.29 -26.75
N MET A 443 -2.89 0.89 -25.74
CA MET A 443 -2.03 2.05 -25.86
C MET A 443 -0.76 1.92 -25.01
N GLU A 444 0.38 2.21 -25.63
CA GLU A 444 1.71 2.24 -25.00
C GLU A 444 2.21 3.69 -24.95
N LEU A 445 2.85 4.09 -23.85
CA LEU A 445 3.37 5.44 -23.67
C LEU A 445 4.90 5.43 -23.63
N LYS A 446 5.51 6.42 -24.29
CA LYS A 446 6.93 6.72 -24.17
C LYS A 446 7.14 8.19 -23.93
N VAL A 447 8.16 8.53 -23.15
CA VAL A 447 8.61 9.90 -22.96
C VAL A 447 10.03 9.98 -23.52
N ARG A 448 10.27 10.91 -24.44
CA ARG A 448 11.60 11.18 -25.01
C ARG A 448 12.16 12.43 -24.35
N ARG A 449 13.26 12.28 -23.62
CA ARG A 449 13.96 13.36 -22.89
C ARG A 449 15.22 13.81 -23.63
N ALA A 450 15.83 14.88 -23.12
CA ALA A 450 17.09 15.39 -23.64
C ALA A 450 18.18 14.31 -23.63
N GLY A 451 18.84 14.11 -24.76
CA GLY A 451 19.90 13.09 -24.92
C GLY A 451 19.41 11.66 -25.14
N GLU A 452 18.09 11.40 -25.12
CA GLU A 452 17.54 10.07 -25.41
C GLU A 452 17.31 9.84 -26.92
N ASN A 453 17.53 8.60 -27.34
CA ASN A 453 17.17 8.12 -28.67
C ASN A 453 15.65 8.17 -28.89
N ASP A 454 15.21 8.14 -30.15
CA ASP A 454 13.78 8.07 -30.44
C ASP A 454 13.21 6.72 -29.95
N PRO A 455 12.24 6.72 -29.00
CA PRO A 455 11.74 5.49 -28.40
C PRO A 455 10.72 4.75 -29.29
N THR A 456 10.51 5.19 -30.54
CA THR A 456 9.52 4.60 -31.45
C THR A 456 9.72 3.10 -31.63
N SER A 457 10.94 2.64 -31.94
CA SER A 457 11.18 1.21 -32.18
C SER A 457 10.95 0.36 -30.92
N ASP A 458 11.41 0.83 -29.77
CA ASP A 458 11.22 0.14 -28.48
C ASP A 458 9.74 0.12 -28.07
N GLY A 459 9.02 1.23 -28.29
CA GLY A 459 7.58 1.33 -28.06
C GLY A 459 6.77 0.38 -28.94
N LEU A 460 7.11 0.28 -30.23
CA LEU A 460 6.45 -0.65 -31.15
C LEU A 460 6.70 -2.11 -30.78
N ALA A 461 7.94 -2.47 -30.42
CA ALA A 461 8.28 -3.83 -29.99
C ALA A 461 7.57 -4.21 -28.68
N GLN A 462 7.47 -3.28 -27.74
CA GLN A 462 6.75 -3.49 -26.49
C GLN A 462 5.24 -3.63 -26.73
N LEU A 463 4.64 -2.74 -27.53
CA LEU A 463 3.22 -2.79 -27.87
C LEU A 463 2.86 -4.10 -28.59
N ASP A 464 3.73 -4.60 -29.47
CA ASP A 464 3.52 -5.85 -30.22
C ASP A 464 3.26 -7.06 -29.32
N LEU A 465 4.03 -7.17 -28.23
CA LEU A 465 3.87 -8.25 -27.25
C LEU A 465 2.50 -8.22 -26.57
N TYR A 466 1.91 -7.04 -26.35
CA TYR A 466 0.58 -6.94 -25.76
C TYR A 466 -0.51 -7.17 -26.78
N LEU A 467 -0.37 -6.63 -27.98
CA LEU A 467 -1.34 -6.86 -29.04
C LEU A 467 -1.47 -8.35 -29.36
N ASP A 468 -0.36 -9.10 -29.31
CA ASP A 468 -0.38 -10.56 -29.41
C ASP A 468 -1.21 -11.22 -28.31
N ARG A 469 -0.90 -10.90 -27.04
CA ARG A 469 -1.60 -11.46 -25.88
C ARG A 469 -3.08 -11.12 -25.84
N LEU A 470 -3.45 -9.90 -26.20
CA LEU A 470 -4.84 -9.44 -26.23
C LEU A 470 -5.60 -9.86 -27.49
N THR A 471 -4.90 -10.48 -28.45
CA THR A 471 -5.43 -10.84 -29.77
C THR A 471 -5.98 -9.61 -30.51
N LEU A 472 -5.24 -8.50 -30.44
CA LEU A 472 -5.57 -7.23 -31.10
C LEU A 472 -4.71 -7.04 -32.36
N SER A 473 -5.32 -6.52 -33.42
CA SER A 473 -4.63 -6.20 -34.69
C SER A 473 -4.13 -4.76 -34.77
N THR A 474 -4.59 -3.90 -33.85
CA THR A 474 -4.34 -2.46 -33.84
C THR A 474 -3.96 -1.97 -32.44
N GLY A 475 -3.13 -0.94 -32.37
CA GLY A 475 -2.82 -0.25 -31.12
C GLY A 475 -2.35 1.19 -31.33
N VAL A 476 -2.11 1.89 -30.22
CA VAL A 476 -1.64 3.28 -30.22
C VAL A 476 -0.31 3.38 -29.48
N LEU A 477 0.67 4.06 -30.08
CA LEU A 477 1.90 4.43 -29.40
C LEU A 477 1.91 5.95 -29.20
N VAL A 478 1.86 6.41 -27.95
CA VAL A 478 1.93 7.84 -27.60
C VAL A 478 3.36 8.17 -27.18
N ILE A 479 3.98 9.13 -27.87
CA ILE A 479 5.34 9.59 -27.58
C ILE A 479 5.30 11.05 -27.17
N PHE A 480 5.62 11.32 -25.91
CA PHE A 480 5.78 12.67 -25.37
C PHE A 480 7.21 13.17 -25.62
N ASP A 481 7.38 14.18 -26.45
CA ASP A 481 8.67 14.83 -26.72
C ASP A 481 8.92 15.96 -25.71
N ARG A 482 9.75 15.66 -24.72
CA ARG A 482 10.15 16.55 -23.62
C ARG A 482 11.50 17.21 -23.85
N ARG A 483 12.07 17.05 -25.05
CA ARG A 483 13.39 17.62 -25.37
C ARG A 483 13.32 19.16 -25.47
N PRO A 484 14.40 19.88 -25.11
CA PRO A 484 14.47 21.34 -25.28
C PRO A 484 14.24 21.80 -26.72
N GLU A 485 14.64 20.98 -27.70
CA GLU A 485 14.48 21.23 -29.13
C GLU A 485 13.14 20.74 -29.71
N ALA A 486 12.22 20.25 -28.88
CA ALA A 486 10.89 19.84 -29.32
C ALA A 486 10.11 21.05 -29.89
N PRO A 487 9.17 20.82 -30.83
CA PRO A 487 8.37 21.89 -31.41
C PRO A 487 7.66 22.76 -30.35
N PRO A 488 7.40 24.05 -30.67
CA PRO A 488 6.59 24.93 -29.83
C PRO A 488 5.25 24.27 -29.47
N TRP A 489 4.74 24.53 -28.27
CA TRP A 489 3.54 23.85 -27.75
C TRP A 489 2.35 23.86 -28.72
N LYS A 490 2.11 24.99 -29.39
CA LYS A 490 1.02 25.14 -30.38
C LYS A 490 1.14 24.25 -31.61
N GLU A 491 2.34 23.74 -31.90
CA GLU A 491 2.66 22.93 -33.08
C GLU A 491 2.82 21.43 -32.73
N ARG A 492 2.83 21.07 -31.44
CA ARG A 492 2.93 19.68 -30.97
C ARG A 492 1.72 18.85 -31.38
N GLY A 493 1.86 17.54 -31.57
CA GLY A 493 0.76 16.68 -32.02
C GLY A 493 0.87 16.38 -33.51
N GLY A 494 1.40 15.20 -33.80
CA GLY A 494 1.45 14.58 -35.12
C GLY A 494 1.00 13.13 -35.05
N PHE A 495 0.36 12.67 -36.13
CA PHE A 495 -0.09 11.29 -36.28
C PHE A 495 0.68 10.63 -37.41
N GLU A 496 1.22 9.45 -37.15
CA GLU A 496 1.91 8.60 -38.12
C GLU A 496 1.31 7.19 -38.06
N GLN A 497 1.32 6.48 -39.19
CA GLN A 497 1.01 5.06 -39.22
C GLN A 497 2.32 4.27 -39.22
N ALA A 498 2.42 3.29 -38.33
CA ALA A 498 3.56 2.41 -38.21
C ALA A 498 3.10 0.95 -38.13
N THR A 499 4.07 0.04 -38.20
CA THR A 499 3.82 -1.39 -38.11
C THR A 499 4.73 -1.99 -37.03
N THR A 500 4.17 -2.86 -36.19
CA THR A 500 4.97 -3.60 -35.20
C THR A 500 5.89 -4.63 -35.86
N PRO A 501 6.88 -5.19 -35.14
CA PRO A 501 7.73 -6.27 -35.68
C PRO A 501 6.95 -7.47 -36.24
N SER A 502 5.79 -7.81 -35.65
CA SER A 502 4.91 -8.88 -36.14
C SER A 502 3.87 -8.46 -37.18
N GLY A 503 3.92 -7.22 -37.70
CA GLY A 503 3.04 -6.79 -38.80
C GLY A 503 1.72 -6.12 -38.39
N ARG A 504 1.51 -5.81 -37.11
CA ARG A 504 0.26 -5.19 -36.61
C ARG A 504 0.27 -3.68 -36.84
N GLN A 505 -0.90 -3.10 -37.11
CA GLN A 505 -1.03 -1.67 -37.43
C GLN A 505 -1.01 -0.83 -36.16
N VAL A 506 -0.22 0.25 -36.13
CA VAL A 506 -0.12 1.13 -34.97
C VAL A 506 -0.26 2.58 -35.40
N THR A 507 -1.14 3.30 -34.72
CA THR A 507 -1.16 4.76 -34.80
C THR A 507 -0.15 5.33 -33.81
N VAL A 508 0.86 6.03 -34.32
CA VAL A 508 1.85 6.73 -33.49
C VAL A 508 1.39 8.18 -33.33
N LEU A 509 1.16 8.59 -32.08
CA LEU A 509 0.85 9.97 -31.70
C LEU A 509 2.08 10.60 -31.05
N ARG A 510 2.62 11.66 -31.63
CA ARG A 510 3.76 12.40 -31.06
C ARG A 510 3.33 13.77 -30.57
N VAL A 511 3.50 14.05 -29.27
CA VAL A 511 3.00 15.24 -28.55
C VAL A 511 4.04 15.88 -27.65
#